data_AF-A0A5C5SQV2-F1
#
_entry.id   AF-A0A5C5SQV2-F1
#
_cell.length_a   1.000
_cell.length_b   1.000
_cell.length_c   1.000
_cell.angle_alpha   90.00
_cell.angle_beta   90.00
_cell.angle_gamma   90.00
#
_symmetry.space_group_name_H-M   'P 1'
#
loop_
_entity.id
_entity.type
_entity.pdbx_description
1 polymer ?
#
loop_
_entity_poly.entity_id
_entity_poly.type
_entity_poly.pdbx_seq_one_letter_code
_entity_poly.pdbx_strand_id
1 'polypeptide(L)'
;MKKSTMNTLIGSALAAASGIFVYKAYQEKNTVRVKEDTDMRNSSKVDERESVEALEDSTEQGLSQLDSAYRDEWQANAFPQTHKEMRELEEDK
;
A
#
# COMPACT_ATOMS: atom_id res chain seq x y z
N MET A 1 -30.45 -8.20 -47.83
CA MET A 1 -31.06 -8.45 -46.49
C MET A 1 -32.36 -7.68 -46.37
N LYS A 2 -33.40 -8.22 -45.71
CA LYS A 2 -34.68 -7.50 -45.53
C LYS A 2 -34.49 -6.36 -44.52
N LYS A 3 -35.10 -5.18 -44.77
CA LYS A 3 -35.00 -4.00 -43.90
C LYS A 3 -35.38 -4.29 -42.44
N SER A 4 -36.36 -5.16 -42.23
CA SER A 4 -36.77 -5.63 -40.91
C SER A 4 -35.63 -6.33 -40.15
N THR A 5 -34.86 -7.21 -40.81
CA THR A 5 -33.71 -7.90 -40.21
C THR A 5 -32.59 -6.92 -39.84
N MET A 6 -32.40 -5.87 -40.64
CA MET A 6 -31.40 -4.83 -40.39
C MET A 6 -31.77 -3.95 -39.19
N ASN A 7 -33.05 -3.59 -39.06
CA ASN A 7 -33.55 -2.84 -37.89
C ASN A 7 -33.47 -3.65 -36.59
N THR A 8 -33.76 -4.95 -36.64
CA THR A 8 -33.63 -5.83 -35.46
C THR A 8 -32.17 -5.97 -35.02
N LEU A 9 -31.22 -6.12 -35.96
CA LEU A 9 -29.79 -6.19 -35.66
C LEU A 9 -29.23 -4.88 -35.08
N ILE A 10 -29.66 -3.74 -35.61
CA ILE A 10 -29.26 -2.42 -35.09
C ILE A 10 -29.84 -2.20 -33.68
N GLY A 11 -31.11 -2.56 -33.49
CA GLY A 11 -31.78 -2.45 -32.19
C GLY A 11 -31.17 -3.35 -31.11
N SER A 12 -30.80 -4.59 -31.46
CA SER A 12 -30.17 -5.52 -30.52
C SER A 12 -28.73 -5.11 -30.18
N ALA A 13 -27.96 -4.59 -31.14
CA ALA A 13 -26.63 -4.07 -30.90
C ALA A 13 -26.65 -2.84 -29.96
N LEU A 14 -27.61 -1.93 -30.14
CA LEU A 14 -27.79 -0.75 -29.27
C LEU A 14 -28.18 -1.15 -27.84
N ALA A 15 -29.10 -2.11 -27.67
CA ALA A 15 -29.50 -2.59 -26.35
C ALA A 15 -28.34 -3.26 -25.60
N ALA A 16 -27.57 -4.12 -26.27
CA ALA A 16 -26.40 -4.78 -25.66
C ALA A 16 -25.31 -3.77 -25.26
N ALA A 17 -25.04 -2.77 -26.10
CA ALA A 17 -24.08 -1.71 -25.77
C ALA A 17 -24.53 -0.85 -24.59
N SER A 18 -25.82 -0.46 -24.55
CA SER A 18 -26.37 0.35 -23.45
C SER A 18 -26.35 -0.36 -22.09
N GLY A 19 -26.54 -1.69 -22.07
CA GLY A 19 -26.56 -2.49 -20.83
C GLY A 19 -25.25 -2.43 -20.06
N ILE A 20 -24.10 -2.44 -20.74
CA ILE A 20 -22.77 -2.36 -20.11
C ILE A 20 -22.57 -1.00 -19.42
N PHE A 21 -22.98 0.09 -20.06
CA PHE A 21 -22.85 1.43 -19.48
C PHE A 21 -23.78 1.62 -18.28
N VAL A 22 -25.03 1.17 -18.36
CA VAL A 22 -25.98 1.23 -17.23
C VAL A 22 -25.48 0.38 -16.05
N TYR A 23 -24.98 -0.83 -16.32
CA TYR A 23 -24.41 -1.69 -15.28
C TYR A 23 -23.18 -1.06 -14.61
N LYS A 24 -22.25 -0.48 -15.38
CA LYS A 24 -21.09 0.22 -14.83
C LYS A 24 -21.49 1.44 -13.99
N ALA A 25 -22.44 2.25 -14.45
CA ALA A 25 -22.94 3.40 -13.69
C ALA A 25 -23.63 2.98 -12.39
N TYR A 26 -24.35 1.85 -12.39
CA TYR A 26 -24.96 1.29 -11.19
C TYR A 26 -23.91 0.76 -10.19
N GLN A 27 -22.90 0.04 -10.68
CA GLN A 27 -21.75 -0.39 -9.87
C GLN A 27 -21.06 0.81 -9.22
N GLU A 28 -20.71 1.82 -10.02
CA GLU A 28 -19.98 3.01 -9.56
C GLU A 28 -20.76 3.83 -8.51
N LYS A 29 -22.09 3.89 -8.61
CA LYS A 29 -22.94 4.49 -7.57
C LYS A 29 -22.94 3.73 -6.25
N ASN A 30 -22.74 2.42 -6.29
CA ASN A 30 -22.75 1.55 -5.11
C ASN A 30 -21.34 1.27 -4.56
N THR A 31 -20.28 1.69 -5.27
CA THR A 31 -18.92 1.62 -4.73
C THR A 31 -18.69 2.71 -3.69
N VAL A 32 -18.42 2.31 -2.45
CA VAL A 32 -17.93 3.22 -1.41
C VAL A 32 -16.48 3.57 -1.74
N ARG A 33 -16.23 4.81 -2.15
CA ARG A 33 -14.86 5.31 -2.39
C ARG A 33 -14.24 5.70 -1.06
N VAL A 34 -13.46 4.78 -0.50
CA VAL A 34 -12.60 5.08 0.65
C VAL A 34 -11.27 5.61 0.10
N LYS A 35 -10.75 6.69 0.70
CA LYS A 35 -9.42 7.19 0.37
C LYS A 35 -8.39 6.12 0.76
N GLU A 36 -7.36 5.92 -0.07
CA GLU A 36 -6.24 5.05 0.28
C GLU A 36 -5.62 5.53 1.60
N ASP A 37 -5.36 4.58 2.50
CA ASP A 37 -4.71 4.88 3.78
C ASP A 37 -3.27 5.33 3.49
N THR A 38 -2.94 6.51 3.98
CA THR A 38 -1.60 7.10 3.83
C THR A 38 -0.83 7.05 5.15
N ASP A 39 -1.39 6.48 6.21
CA ASP A 39 -0.70 6.28 7.48
C ASP A 39 0.42 5.24 7.30
N MET A 40 1.65 5.66 7.59
CA MET A 40 2.82 4.79 7.52
C MET A 40 2.70 3.59 8.45
N ARG A 41 1.96 3.71 9.57
CA ARG A 41 1.74 2.64 10.55
C ARG A 41 0.98 1.45 10.00
N ASN A 42 0.21 1.65 8.93
CA ASN A 42 -0.61 0.62 8.31
C ASN A 42 -0.05 0.17 6.94
N SER A 43 1.19 0.53 6.63
CA SER A 43 1.80 0.28 5.33
C SER A 43 2.88 -0.80 5.40
N SER A 44 2.55 -2.01 4.95
CA SER A 44 3.54 -3.10 4.84
C SER A 44 4.75 -2.75 3.97
N LYS A 45 4.57 -1.83 3.01
CA LYS A 45 5.65 -1.35 2.16
C LYS A 45 6.72 -0.58 2.94
N VAL A 46 6.34 0.11 4.01
CA VAL A 46 7.27 0.90 4.83
C VAL A 46 8.06 -0.02 5.75
N ASP A 47 7.42 -1.08 6.26
CA ASP A 47 8.06 -2.10 7.10
C ASP A 47 9.06 -2.99 6.33
N GLU A 48 8.80 -3.26 5.05
CA GLU A 48 9.67 -4.10 4.22
C GLU A 48 10.82 -3.34 3.54
N ARG A 49 10.74 -2.01 3.48
CA ARG A 49 11.76 -1.19 2.82
C ARG A 49 12.82 -0.76 3.81
N GLU A 50 14.07 -0.84 3.39
CA GLU A 50 15.20 -0.32 4.14
C GLU A 50 15.12 1.22 4.29
N SER A 51 15.65 1.69 5.42
CA SER A 51 15.81 3.10 5.74
C SER A 51 16.45 3.88 4.58
N VAL A 52 15.95 5.09 4.36
CA VAL A 52 16.47 5.99 3.32
C VAL A 52 17.90 6.42 3.66
N GLU A 53 18.22 6.48 4.95
CA GLU A 53 19.50 6.96 5.45
C GLU A 53 20.54 5.84 5.61
N ALA A 54 20.18 4.58 5.34
CA ALA A 54 21.08 3.42 5.47
C ALA A 54 22.38 3.53 4.63
N LEU A 55 22.36 4.30 3.54
CA LEU A 55 23.54 4.56 2.73
C LEU A 55 24.53 5.55 3.37
N GLU A 56 24.02 6.47 4.19
CA GLU A 56 24.78 7.59 4.76
C GLU A 56 25.12 7.34 6.24
N ASP A 57 24.23 6.67 6.98
CA ASP A 57 24.43 6.28 8.37
C ASP A 57 24.47 4.75 8.52
N SER A 58 25.60 4.25 9.01
CA SER A 58 25.77 2.84 9.36
C SER A 58 24.81 2.35 10.44
N THR A 59 24.28 3.24 11.29
CA THR A 59 23.32 2.88 12.33
C THR A 59 21.89 2.70 11.81
N GLU A 60 21.64 3.15 10.59
CA GLU A 60 20.37 3.01 9.86
C GLU A 60 20.36 1.76 8.96
N GLN A 61 21.51 1.10 8.79
CA GLN A 61 21.62 -0.10 7.97
C GLN A 61 20.84 -1.27 8.58
N GLY A 62 19.98 -1.87 7.77
CA GLY A 62 19.09 -2.95 8.21
C GLY A 62 17.88 -2.50 9.02
N LEU A 63 17.70 -1.20 9.28
CA LEU A 63 16.44 -0.68 9.81
C LEU A 63 15.41 -0.57 8.68
N SER A 64 14.14 -0.87 8.98
CA SER A 64 13.07 -0.50 8.06
C SER A 64 12.82 1.00 8.08
N GLN A 65 12.10 1.52 7.09
CA GLN A 65 11.69 2.93 7.08
C GLN A 65 10.80 3.28 8.27
N LEU A 66 10.01 2.32 8.78
CA LEU A 66 9.21 2.52 9.97
C LEU A 66 10.11 2.62 11.21
N ASP A 67 11.03 1.66 11.36
CA ASP A 67 11.95 1.60 12.51
C ASP A 67 12.84 2.85 12.58
N SER A 68 13.35 3.29 11.43
CA SER A 68 14.09 4.54 11.29
C SER A 68 13.29 5.74 11.78
N ALA A 69 12.01 5.86 11.36
CA ALA A 69 11.16 6.98 11.76
C ALA A 69 10.83 7.03 13.26
N TYR A 70 10.86 5.89 13.96
CA TYR A 70 10.61 5.79 15.40
C TYR A 70 11.88 5.55 16.23
N ARG A 71 13.05 5.56 15.60
CA ARG A 71 14.32 5.20 16.24
C ARG A 71 14.57 6.05 17.48
N ASP A 72 14.41 7.38 17.38
CA ASP A 72 14.61 8.30 18.50
C ASP A 72 13.69 8.00 19.71
N GLU A 73 12.44 7.60 19.44
CA GLU A 73 11.49 7.21 20.48
C GLU A 73 11.86 5.88 21.13
N TRP A 74 12.44 4.94 20.37
CA TRP A 74 12.90 3.64 20.88
C TRP A 74 14.20 3.76 21.67
N GLN A 75 15.14 4.58 21.20
CA GLN A 75 16.38 4.87 21.91
C GLN A 75 16.09 5.52 23.28
N ALA A 76 15.07 6.38 23.35
CA ALA A 76 14.64 7.00 24.60
C ALA A 76 14.10 6.00 25.65
N ASN A 77 13.69 4.80 25.23
CA ASN A 77 13.22 3.74 26.14
C ASN A 77 14.34 2.80 26.64
N ALA A 78 15.59 3.04 26.21
CA ALA A 78 16.86 2.61 26.83
C ALA A 78 16.95 1.15 27.33
N PHE A 79 16.87 0.18 26.43
CA PHE A 79 17.55 -1.13 26.51
C PHE A 79 18.60 -1.21 25.38
N PRO A 80 19.61 -2.10 25.45
CA PRO A 80 20.69 -2.16 24.45
C PRO A 80 20.10 -2.28 23.04
N GLN A 81 20.53 -1.40 22.15
CA GLN A 81 19.86 -1.12 20.87
C GLN A 81 20.28 -2.10 19.79
N THR A 82 21.36 -2.87 20.01
CA THR A 82 21.84 -3.87 19.06
C THR A 82 22.28 -5.15 19.77
N HIS A 83 22.30 -6.28 19.05
CA HIS A 83 22.89 -7.54 19.54
C HIS A 83 24.39 -7.43 19.87
N LYS A 84 25.08 -6.47 19.24
CA LYS A 84 26.46 -6.14 19.56
C LYS A 84 26.54 -5.46 20.92
N GLU A 85 25.72 -4.44 21.15
CA GLU A 85 25.64 -3.75 22.44
C GLU A 85 25.17 -4.69 23.57
N MET A 86 24.24 -5.61 23.29
CA MET A 86 23.85 -6.68 24.23
C MET A 86 25.06 -7.54 24.63
N ARG A 87 25.85 -7.98 23.65
CA ARG A 87 27.03 -8.83 23.87
C ARG A 87 28.13 -8.08 24.63
N GLU A 88 28.39 -6.83 24.26
CA GLU A 88 29.36 -5.97 24.94
C GLU A 88 28.95 -5.72 26.40
N LEU A 89 27.67 -5.50 26.68
CA LEU A 89 27.15 -5.35 28.05
C LEU A 89 27.22 -6.65 28.87
N GLU A 90 27.07 -7.80 28.23
CA GLU A 90 27.23 -9.12 28.87
C GLU A 90 28.71 -9.43 29.18
N GLU A 91 29.64 -8.95 28.35
CA GLU A 91 31.08 -9.11 28.53
C GLU A 91 31.68 -8.15 29.58
N ASP A 92 31.05 -7.00 29.84
CA ASP A 92 31.48 -5.98 30.84
C ASP A 92 31.04 -6.28 32.30
N LYS A 93 30.46 -7.46 32.58
CA LYS A 93 30.08 -7.92 33.94
C LYS A 93 31.11 -8.85 34.57
#